data_AF-A0A1E5JN47-F1
#
_entry.id   AF-A0A1E5JN47-F1
#
_cell.length_a   1.000
_cell.length_b   1.000
_cell.length_c   1.000
_cell.angle_alpha   90.00
_cell.angle_beta   90.00
_cell.angle_gamma   90.00
#
_symmetry.space_group_name_H-M   'P 1'
#
loop_
_entity.id
_entity.type
_entity.pdbx_description
1 polymer ?
#
loop_
_entity_poly.entity_id
_entity_poly.type
_entity_poly.pdbx_seq_one_letter_code
_entity_poly.pdbx_strand_id
1 'polypeptide(L)' 'MNTSSSISKMLRTGIIISSLFFVVGYTSIASAAQGCGHGYHRNMYGACVLNAPGPNSSPAPYHPGCWRNAWGQLRCYR' A
#
# COMPACT_ATOMS: atom_id res chain seq x y z
N MET A 1 -2.89 -40.31 -24.61
CA MET A 1 -2.81 -39.69 -23.27
C MET A 1 -2.67 -38.18 -23.45
N ASN A 2 -3.54 -37.40 -22.78
CA ASN A 2 -3.77 -35.97 -23.01
C ASN A 2 -2.62 -35.06 -22.53
N THR A 3 -1.46 -35.10 -23.20
CA THR A 3 -0.29 -34.29 -22.84
C THR A 3 -0.58 -32.78 -22.89
N SER A 4 -1.41 -32.36 -23.87
CA SER A 4 -1.85 -30.95 -24.04
C SER A 4 -2.68 -30.41 -22.87
N SER A 5 -3.56 -31.23 -22.27
CA SER A 5 -4.36 -30.82 -21.10
C SER A 5 -3.51 -30.62 -19.84
N SER A 6 -2.44 -31.39 -19.68
CA SER A 6 -1.55 -31.28 -18.51
C SER A 6 -0.67 -30.04 -18.59
N ILE A 7 -0.14 -29.73 -19.78
CA ILE A 7 0.68 -28.51 -20.03
C ILE A 7 -0.16 -27.24 -19.81
N SER A 8 -1.40 -27.23 -20.30
CA SER A 8 -2.32 -26.09 -20.14
C SER A 8 -2.67 -25.82 -18.68
N LYS A 9 -2.79 -26.87 -17.86
CA LYS A 9 -3.02 -26.75 -16.41
C LYS A 9 -1.80 -26.17 -15.69
N MET A 10 -0.61 -26.69 -16.00
CA MET A 10 0.65 -26.18 -15.44
C MET A 10 0.88 -24.71 -15.78
N LEU A 11 0.63 -24.31 -17.04
CA LEU A 11 0.77 -22.92 -17.47
C LEU A 11 -0.19 -21.99 -16.71
N ARG A 12 -1.47 -22.37 -16.59
CA ARG A 12 -2.46 -21.59 -15.82
C ARG A 12 -2.05 -21.43 -14.36
N THR A 13 -1.63 -22.52 -13.72
CA THR A 13 -1.19 -22.47 -12.32
C THR A 13 0.06 -21.60 -12.17
N GLY A 14 1.02 -21.70 -13.09
CA GLY A 14 2.22 -20.85 -13.10
C GLY A 14 1.90 -19.37 -13.22
N ILE A 15 0.98 -18.99 -14.12
CA ILE A 15 0.53 -17.60 -14.27
C ILE A 15 -0.14 -17.09 -12.99
N ILE A 16 -1.04 -17.86 -12.39
CA ILE A 16 -1.74 -17.47 -11.15
C ILE A 16 -0.74 -17.28 -10.01
N ILE A 17 0.18 -18.22 -9.82
CA ILE A 17 1.19 -18.15 -8.76
C ILE A 17 2.12 -16.96 -8.97
N SER A 18 2.63 -16.78 -10.20
CA SER A 18 3.52 -15.67 -10.54
C SER A 18 2.84 -14.31 -10.34
N SER A 19 1.57 -14.19 -10.73
CA SER A 19 0.81 -12.95 -10.52
C SER A 19 0.53 -12.69 -9.05
N LEU A 20 0.26 -13.72 -8.25
CA LEU A 20 0.12 -13.59 -6.80
C LEU A 20 1.41 -13.07 -6.15
N PHE A 21 2.56 -13.67 -6.48
CA PHE A 21 3.85 -13.24 -5.96
C PHE A 21 4.23 -11.84 -6.42
N PHE A 22 3.93 -11.48 -7.67
CA PHE A 22 4.16 -10.13 -8.19
C PHE A 22 3.32 -9.09 -7.44
N VAL A 23 2.03 -9.36 -7.22
CA VAL A 23 1.14 -8.47 -6.47
C VAL A 23 1.60 -8.34 -5.01
N VAL A 24 1.89 -9.44 -4.31
CA VAL A 24 2.36 -9.41 -2.91
C VAL A 24 3.70 -8.67 -2.80
N GLY A 25 4.63 -8.92 -3.72
CA GLY A 25 5.90 -8.20 -3.78
C GLY A 25 5.68 -6.71 -4.00
N TYR A 26 4.92 -6.33 -5.03
CA TYR A 26 4.65 -4.93 -5.37
C TYR A 26 3.93 -4.17 -4.25
N THR A 27 2.93 -4.77 -3.60
CA THR A 27 2.20 -4.11 -2.49
C THR A 27 3.05 -3.99 -1.24
N SER A 28 4.02 -4.88 -1.00
CA SER A 28 4.98 -4.71 0.09
C SER A 28 6.02 -3.62 -0.18
N ILE A 29 6.29 -3.28 -1.45
CA ILE A 29 7.06 -2.06 -1.85
C ILE A 29 6.19 -0.80 -1.92
N ALA A 30 4.86 -0.91 -1.77
CA ALA A 30 4.00 0.23 -1.48
C ALA A 30 4.21 0.75 -0.04
N SER A 31 5.48 0.88 0.35
CA SER A 31 6.07 1.94 1.15
C SER A 31 5.13 2.50 2.20
N ALA A 32 5.14 1.88 3.38
CA ALA A 32 4.80 2.56 4.63
C ALA A 32 5.39 3.97 4.56
N ALA A 33 4.56 5.02 4.59
CA ALA A 33 4.82 6.31 3.94
C ALA A 33 6.33 6.67 3.82
N GLN A 34 6.86 6.51 2.59
CA GLN A 34 8.25 6.80 2.21
C GLN A 34 9.35 6.03 2.97
N GLY A 35 9.02 4.85 3.50
CA GLY A 35 9.91 3.98 4.29
C GLY A 35 9.84 4.18 5.81
N CYS A 36 8.92 5.02 6.32
CA CYS A 36 8.91 5.45 7.72
C CYS A 36 7.99 4.66 8.67
N GLY A 37 7.30 3.63 8.18
CA GLY A 37 6.34 2.86 8.98
C GLY A 37 4.93 3.47 8.99
N HIS A 38 3.98 2.77 9.60
CA HIS A 38 2.60 3.25 9.68
C HIS A 38 2.51 4.49 10.58
N GLY A 39 1.79 5.52 10.12
CA GLY A 39 1.57 6.76 10.86
C GLY A 39 2.69 7.80 10.76
N TYR A 40 3.77 7.51 10.04
CA TYR A 40 4.89 8.42 9.79
C TYR A 40 5.09 8.63 8.30
N HIS A 41 5.71 9.75 7.93
CA HIS A 41 6.10 10.05 6.56
C HIS A 41 7.52 10.63 6.54
N ARG A 42 8.18 10.58 5.39
CA ARG A 42 9.54 11.12 5.24
C ARG A 42 9.46 12.59 4.85
N ASN A 43 10.01 13.48 5.68
CA ASN A 43 10.07 14.89 5.35
C ASN A 43 11.13 15.17 4.25
N MET A 44 11.21 16.42 3.79
CA MET A 44 12.18 16.85 2.78
C MET A 44 13.65 16.62 3.19
N TYR A 45 13.91 16.55 4.50
CA TYR A 45 15.24 16.28 5.08
C TYR A 45 15.54 14.79 5.24
N GLY A 46 14.66 13.90 4.78
CA GLY A 46 14.84 12.46 4.90
C GLY A 46 14.48 11.87 6.27
N ALA A 47 14.00 12.68 7.22
CA ALA A 47 13.61 12.22 8.55
C ALA A 47 12.17 11.69 8.58
N CYS A 48 11.95 10.64 9.35
CA CYS A 48 10.63 10.10 9.60
C CYS A 48 9.91 10.92 10.68
N VAL A 49 8.84 11.61 10.27
CA VAL A 49 8.06 12.49 11.13
C VAL A 49 6.61 12.02 11.17
N LEU A 50 5.93 12.31 12.27
CA LEU A 50 4.53 11.94 12.45
C LEU A 50 3.70 12.52 11.30
N ASN A 51 2.78 11.74 10.75
CA ASN A 51 1.84 12.17 9.72
C ASN A 51 0.68 13.01 10.32
N ALA A 52 1.05 14.05 11.08
CA ALA A 52 0.12 14.96 11.72
C ALA A 52 -0.64 15.81 10.68
N PRO A 53 -1.87 16.24 11.00
CA PRO A 53 -2.65 17.15 10.17
C PRO A 53 -1.89 18.47 9.91
N GLY A 54 -1.70 18.81 8.64
CA GLY A 54 -1.11 20.08 8.21
C GLY A 54 -2.15 21.18 7.98
N PRO A 55 -1.73 22.38 7.52
CA PRO A 55 -2.66 23.42 7.07
C PRO A 55 -3.59 22.89 5.98
N ASN A 56 -4.88 23.27 6.02
CA ASN A 56 -5.93 22.77 5.11
C ASN A 56 -6.25 21.28 5.23
N SER A 57 -5.93 20.66 6.38
CA SER A 57 -6.47 19.35 6.72
C SER A 57 -7.79 19.48 7.46
N SER A 58 -8.68 18.51 7.24
CA SER A 58 -9.94 18.40 7.96
C SER A 58 -9.93 17.16 8.84
N PRO A 59 -10.50 17.21 10.06
CA PRO A 59 -10.65 16.02 10.88
C PRO A 59 -11.50 14.97 10.17
N ALA A 60 -11.22 13.69 10.41
CA ALA A 60 -12.02 12.57 9.91
C ALA A 60 -12.92 12.04 11.05
N PRO A 61 -14.20 12.47 11.15
CA PRO A 61 -15.01 12.26 12.36
C PRO A 61 -15.25 10.78 12.71
N TYR A 62 -15.30 9.92 11.70
CA TYR A 62 -15.54 8.49 11.85
C TYR A 62 -14.25 7.64 11.85
N HIS A 63 -13.07 8.28 11.90
CA HIS A 63 -11.77 7.61 11.88
C HIS A 63 -10.83 8.24 12.92
N PRO A 64 -10.82 7.74 14.16
CA PRO A 64 -9.94 8.24 15.22
C PRO A 64 -8.47 8.18 14.82
N GLY A 65 -7.71 9.26 15.06
CA GLY A 65 -6.30 9.34 14.66
C GLY A 65 -6.07 9.56 13.17
N CYS A 66 -7.11 9.94 12.42
CA CYS A 66 -7.04 10.24 10.99
C CYS A 66 -7.56 11.64 10.65
N TRP A 67 -7.15 12.13 9.49
CA TRP A 67 -7.50 13.41 8.89
C TRP A 67 -7.64 13.27 7.37
N ARG A 68 -8.26 14.24 6.73
CA ARG A 68 -8.35 14.35 5.27
C ARG A 68 -7.52 15.51 4.78
N ASN A 69 -6.73 15.29 3.74
CA ASN A 69 -5.95 16.35 3.11
C ASN A 69 -6.84 17.21 2.19
N ALA A 70 -6.24 18.24 1.58
CA ALA A 70 -6.94 19.15 0.66
C ALA A 70 -7.59 18.44 -0.55
N TRP A 71 -7.11 17.25 -0.91
CA TRP A 71 -7.67 16.40 -1.97
C TRP A 71 -8.71 15.39 -1.45
N GLY A 72 -9.10 15.49 -0.18
CA GLY A 72 -10.06 14.60 0.45
C GLY A 72 -9.53 13.20 0.78
N GLN A 73 -8.25 12.91 0.58
CA GLN A 73 -7.66 11.60 0.85
C GLN A 73 -7.51 11.37 2.36
N LEU A 74 -7.89 10.19 2.84
CA LEU A 74 -7.73 9.82 4.25
C LEU A 74 -6.26 9.53 4.56
N ARG A 75 -5.78 10.09 5.66
CA ARG A 75 -4.42 9.99 6.20
C ARG A 75 -4.52 9.70 7.69
N CYS A 76 -3.71 8.78 8.20
CA CYS A 76 -3.75 8.38 9.61
C CYS A 76 -2.35 8.47 10.23
N TYR A 77 -2.30 8.65 11.54
CA TYR A 77 -1.07 8.78 12.34
C TYR A 77 -1.08 7.98 13.65
N ARG A 78 -2.08 7.11 13.83
CA ARG A 78 -2.26 6.24 15.00
C ARG A 78 -2.63 4.84 14.55
#